data_AF-A0AAV9JS16-F1
#
_entry.id   AF-A0AAV9JS16-F1
#
_cell.length_a   1.000
_cell.length_b   1.000
_cell.length_c   1.000
_cell.angle_alpha   90.00
_cell.angle_beta   90.00
_cell.angle_gamma   90.00
#
_symmetry.space_group_name_H-M   'P 1'
#
loop_
_entity.id
_entity.type
_entity.pdbx_description
1 polymer ?
#
loop_
_entity_poly.entity_id
_entity_poly.type
_entity_poly.pdbx_seq_one_letter_code
_entity_poly.pdbx_strand_id
1 'polypeptide(L)'
;MSPSPSPSPRKVTGTTLLSLYEANYAEWRPYMDSILSSHELLETSTDWHSATAADLIAAQVHPSFLHRVVPFAKRCDSTLLLRRLEEATGPFRFLSLPPELRNRIYDLLLPQNTPRGTRHKRSSITQASRQLREESLPIFFAASTFFIRFDTQHRDVQECVADARKWAELIGVQSLQRISCVELELDMWNPAAYLEDPVKLVECIEISFSRTRGLDVRCPERLCQASRDAVELHLNRVDASRKVLGLEGGGAILMALITDVDVWKWKELQLETYRKR
;
A
#
# COMPACT_ATOMS: atom_id res chain seq x y z
N MET A 1 -49.13 7.54 -20.63
CA MET A 1 -47.81 6.90 -20.79
C MET A 1 -46.76 8.00 -20.70
N SER A 2 -46.05 8.07 -19.58
CA SER A 2 -45.04 9.11 -19.35
C SER A 2 -43.66 8.57 -19.72
N PRO A 3 -42.80 9.35 -20.40
CA PRO A 3 -41.48 8.88 -20.79
C PRO A 3 -40.56 8.77 -19.58
N SER A 4 -39.80 7.68 -19.53
CA SER A 4 -38.78 7.42 -18.52
C SER A 4 -37.63 8.43 -18.62
N PRO A 5 -37.09 8.92 -17.49
CA PRO A 5 -35.98 9.85 -17.51
C PRO A 5 -34.68 9.14 -17.89
N SER A 6 -33.90 9.76 -18.77
CA SER A 6 -32.56 9.32 -19.16
C SER A 6 -31.58 9.40 -17.99
N PRO A 7 -30.67 8.42 -17.83
CA PRO A 7 -29.71 8.42 -16.73
C PRO A 7 -28.64 9.48 -16.95
N SER A 8 -28.44 10.31 -15.93
CA SER A 8 -27.39 11.33 -15.88
C SER A 8 -26.01 10.70 -15.64
N PRO A 9 -24.92 11.31 -16.14
CA PRO A 9 -23.58 10.75 -16.08
C PRO A 9 -23.05 10.72 -14.64
N ARG A 10 -22.66 9.54 -14.17
CA ARG A 10 -22.04 9.34 -12.86
C ARG A 10 -20.66 10.02 -12.81
N LYS A 11 -20.46 10.85 -11.80
CA LYS A 11 -19.15 11.37 -11.41
C LYS A 11 -18.27 10.21 -10.94
N VAL A 12 -17.14 10.01 -11.62
CA VAL A 12 -16.16 8.95 -11.30
C VAL A 12 -15.21 9.48 -10.22
N THR A 13 -15.25 8.86 -9.04
CA THR A 13 -14.31 9.13 -7.93
C THR A 13 -13.48 7.87 -7.66
N GLY A 14 -12.15 7.99 -7.73
CA GLY A 14 -11.18 7.14 -7.02
C GLY A 14 -10.91 5.71 -7.48
N THR A 15 -11.80 5.07 -8.25
CA THR A 15 -11.69 3.63 -8.61
C THR A 15 -10.92 3.36 -9.94
N THR A 16 -10.34 4.40 -10.54
CA THR A 16 -9.98 4.40 -11.96
C THR A 16 -8.76 3.55 -12.32
N LEU A 17 -7.84 3.29 -11.37
CA LEU A 17 -6.63 2.50 -11.65
C LEU A 17 -6.90 0.99 -11.65
N LEU A 18 -7.80 0.49 -10.79
CA LEU A 18 -8.21 -0.91 -10.83
C LEU A 18 -9.09 -1.19 -12.05
N SER A 19 -9.99 -0.27 -12.42
CA SER A 19 -10.83 -0.43 -13.62
C SER A 19 -10.04 -0.32 -14.93
N LEU A 20 -8.93 0.43 -14.97
CA LEU A 20 -8.01 0.45 -16.11
C LEU A 20 -7.29 -0.89 -16.30
N TYR A 21 -6.99 -1.60 -15.21
CA TYR A 21 -6.32 -2.90 -15.26
C TYR A 21 -7.31 -4.06 -15.46
N GLU A 22 -8.50 -4.00 -14.85
CA GLU A 22 -9.58 -4.97 -15.07
C GLU A 22 -10.22 -4.85 -16.45
N ALA A 23 -10.37 -3.64 -17.01
CA ALA A 23 -10.79 -3.47 -18.41
C ALA A 23 -9.75 -4.08 -19.37
N ASN A 24 -8.46 -3.89 -19.06
CA ASN A 24 -7.35 -4.55 -19.76
C ASN A 24 -7.25 -6.06 -19.53
N TYR A 25 -8.09 -6.70 -18.72
CA TYR A 25 -8.09 -8.16 -18.53
C TYR A 25 -9.39 -8.81 -19.00
N ALA A 26 -10.52 -8.16 -18.68
CA ALA A 26 -11.85 -8.59 -19.09
C ALA A 26 -12.05 -8.50 -20.61
N GLU A 27 -11.49 -7.47 -21.26
CA GLU A 27 -11.48 -7.36 -22.73
C GLU A 27 -10.28 -8.05 -23.36
N TRP A 28 -9.17 -8.21 -22.61
CA TRP A 28 -7.97 -8.84 -23.16
C TRP A 28 -8.16 -10.30 -23.49
N ARG A 29 -8.96 -11.04 -22.74
CA ARG A 29 -9.24 -12.44 -23.09
C ARG A 29 -10.04 -12.56 -24.41
N PRO A 30 -11.21 -11.92 -24.59
CA PRO A 30 -11.88 -11.87 -25.89
C PRO A 30 -11.00 -11.33 -27.03
N TYR A 31 -10.14 -10.36 -26.74
CA TYR A 31 -9.21 -9.78 -27.71
C TYR A 31 -8.09 -10.77 -28.10
N MET A 32 -7.51 -11.48 -27.14
CA MET A 32 -6.55 -12.55 -27.37
C MET A 32 -7.19 -13.72 -28.12
N ASP A 33 -8.40 -14.12 -27.72
CA ASP A 33 -9.17 -15.16 -28.40
C ASP A 33 -9.49 -14.74 -29.86
N SER A 34 -9.72 -13.45 -30.11
CA SER A 34 -9.89 -12.90 -31.47
C SER A 34 -8.61 -12.90 -32.29
N ILE A 35 -7.44 -12.66 -31.67
CA ILE A 35 -6.15 -12.74 -32.35
C ILE A 35 -5.80 -14.20 -32.64
N LEU A 36 -6.05 -15.11 -31.69
CA LEU A 36 -5.85 -16.55 -31.86
C LEU A 36 -6.79 -17.14 -32.91
N SER A 37 -8.06 -16.73 -32.95
CA SER A 37 -8.99 -17.14 -34.01
C SER A 37 -8.64 -16.53 -35.36
N SER A 38 -8.10 -15.30 -35.38
CA SER A 38 -7.48 -14.76 -36.59
C SER A 38 -6.29 -15.61 -37.00
N HIS A 39 -5.49 -16.13 -36.06
CA HIS A 39 -4.37 -17.03 -36.34
C HIS A 39 -4.82 -18.37 -36.96
N GLU A 40 -5.92 -18.97 -36.49
CA GLU A 40 -6.53 -20.17 -37.10
C GLU A 40 -7.10 -19.90 -38.50
N LEU A 41 -7.84 -18.80 -38.64
CA LEU A 41 -8.25 -18.31 -39.96
C LEU A 41 -7.01 -18.08 -40.83
N LEU A 42 -5.90 -17.66 -40.21
CA LEU A 42 -4.61 -17.39 -40.82
C LEU A 42 -3.74 -18.64 -41.11
N GLU A 43 -4.24 -19.86 -40.88
CA GLU A 43 -3.57 -21.10 -41.30
C GLU A 43 -4.26 -21.74 -42.52
N THR A 44 -5.47 -21.29 -42.88
CA THR A 44 -6.33 -21.94 -43.89
C THR A 44 -6.34 -21.27 -45.28
N SER A 45 -5.96 -20.00 -45.40
CA SER A 45 -5.80 -19.29 -46.68
C SER A 45 -4.43 -19.57 -47.34
N THR A 46 -4.32 -19.36 -48.64
CA THR A 46 -3.07 -19.56 -49.39
C THR A 46 -2.37 -18.25 -49.73
N ASP A 47 -3.00 -17.10 -49.49
CA ASP A 47 -2.55 -15.79 -49.96
C ASP A 47 -2.23 -14.81 -48.80
N TRP A 48 -1.41 -15.29 -47.88
CA TRP A 48 -1.08 -14.60 -46.62
C TRP A 48 -0.38 -13.27 -46.80
N HIS A 49 0.35 -13.08 -47.90
CA HIS A 49 1.17 -11.89 -48.13
C HIS A 49 0.36 -10.76 -48.79
N SER A 50 -0.95 -10.93 -48.93
CA SER A 50 -1.82 -9.94 -49.55
C SER A 50 -2.13 -8.77 -48.62
N ALA A 51 -2.26 -7.57 -49.20
CA ALA A 51 -2.73 -6.38 -48.48
C ALA A 51 -4.11 -6.60 -47.84
N THR A 52 -4.96 -7.42 -48.49
CA THR A 52 -6.28 -7.81 -47.99
C THR A 52 -6.20 -8.52 -46.64
N ALA A 53 -5.23 -9.43 -46.44
CA ALA A 53 -5.05 -10.09 -45.16
C ALA A 53 -4.66 -9.10 -44.05
N ALA A 54 -3.83 -8.11 -44.39
CA ALA A 54 -3.43 -7.07 -43.46
C ALA A 54 -4.60 -6.14 -43.07
N ASP A 55 -5.47 -5.80 -44.02
CA ASP A 55 -6.69 -5.03 -43.77
C ASP A 55 -7.68 -5.78 -42.87
N LEU A 56 -7.83 -7.10 -43.07
CA LEU A 56 -8.68 -7.95 -42.22
C LEU A 56 -8.15 -8.00 -40.78
N ILE A 57 -6.84 -8.20 -40.59
CA ILE A 57 -6.21 -8.16 -39.25
C ILE A 57 -6.41 -6.78 -38.62
N ALA A 58 -6.14 -5.70 -39.37
CA ALA A 58 -6.25 -4.34 -38.86
C ALA A 58 -7.69 -3.98 -38.47
N ALA A 59 -8.70 -4.51 -39.18
CA ALA A 59 -10.11 -4.30 -38.85
C ALA A 59 -10.54 -4.94 -37.52
N GLN A 60 -9.84 -5.99 -37.07
CA GLN A 60 -10.11 -6.65 -35.78
C GLN A 60 -9.39 -5.98 -34.60
N VAL A 61 -8.47 -5.04 -34.86
CA VAL A 61 -7.65 -4.42 -33.82
C VAL A 61 -8.06 -2.97 -33.60
N HIS A 62 -8.18 -2.57 -32.34
CA HIS A 62 -8.51 -1.18 -32.00
C HIS A 62 -7.48 -0.19 -32.60
N PRO A 63 -7.90 0.89 -33.29
CA PRO A 63 -7.00 1.80 -34.01
C PRO A 63 -5.88 2.39 -33.15
N SER A 64 -6.16 2.75 -31.90
CA SER A 64 -5.15 3.28 -30.97
C SER A 64 -4.02 2.29 -30.67
N PHE A 65 -4.32 0.98 -30.66
CA PHE A 65 -3.31 -0.05 -30.44
C PHE A 65 -2.42 -0.20 -31.68
N LEU A 66 -3.02 -0.26 -32.88
CA LEU A 66 -2.28 -0.25 -34.15
C LEU A 66 -1.37 0.97 -34.27
N HIS A 67 -1.85 2.14 -33.84
CA HIS A 67 -1.07 3.38 -33.87
C HIS A 67 0.16 3.33 -32.97
N ARG A 68 0.06 2.65 -31.82
CA ARG A 68 1.16 2.52 -30.87
C ARG A 68 2.18 1.46 -31.28
N VAL A 69 1.71 0.35 -31.85
CA VAL A 69 2.53 -0.85 -32.06
C VAL A 69 3.13 -0.92 -33.46
N VAL A 70 2.41 -0.46 -34.49
CA VAL A 70 2.81 -0.65 -35.89
C VAL A 70 2.81 0.69 -36.66
N PRO A 71 3.98 1.15 -37.14
CA PRO A 71 4.06 2.32 -38.01
C PRO A 71 3.16 2.17 -39.24
N PHE A 72 2.48 3.25 -39.64
CA PHE A 72 1.50 3.22 -40.74
C PHE A 72 2.05 2.59 -42.03
N ALA A 73 3.29 2.93 -42.40
CA ALA A 73 3.97 2.42 -43.60
C ALA A 73 4.22 0.90 -43.61
N LYS A 74 4.03 0.22 -42.46
CA LYS A 74 4.27 -1.22 -42.30
C LYS A 74 2.98 -2.01 -42.07
N ARG A 75 1.81 -1.37 -42.16
CA ARG A 75 0.52 -2.03 -41.92
C ARG A 75 0.01 -2.88 -43.08
N CYS A 76 0.53 -2.70 -44.30
CA CYS A 76 0.14 -3.51 -45.46
C CYS A 76 0.84 -4.88 -45.49
N ASP A 77 1.86 -5.09 -44.66
CA ASP A 77 2.57 -6.36 -44.52
C ASP A 77 1.90 -7.14 -43.37
N SER A 78 1.02 -8.07 -43.73
CA SER A 78 0.25 -8.92 -42.83
C SER A 78 1.13 -9.74 -41.88
N THR A 79 2.24 -10.29 -42.36
CA THR A 79 3.17 -11.10 -41.55
C THR A 79 3.87 -10.25 -40.50
N LEU A 80 4.36 -9.07 -40.90
CA LEU A 80 4.97 -8.14 -39.95
C LEU A 80 3.94 -7.57 -38.96
N LEU A 81 2.72 -7.27 -39.43
CA LEU A 81 1.62 -6.80 -38.60
C LEU A 81 1.27 -7.83 -37.52
N LEU A 82 1.04 -9.09 -37.90
CA LEU A 82 0.71 -10.16 -36.98
C LEU A 82 1.81 -10.36 -35.94
N ARG A 83 3.07 -10.48 -36.38
CA ARG A 83 4.22 -10.63 -35.49
C ARG A 83 4.33 -9.49 -34.48
N ARG A 84 4.09 -8.25 -34.91
CA ARG A 84 4.13 -7.07 -34.01
C ARG A 84 2.97 -7.06 -33.03
N LEU A 85 1.79 -7.50 -33.46
CA LEU A 85 0.64 -7.67 -32.58
C LEU A 85 0.94 -8.75 -31.54
N GLU A 86 1.46 -9.91 -31.92
CA GLU A 86 1.88 -10.97 -31.00
C GLU A 86 2.92 -10.49 -29.97
N GLU A 87 3.94 -9.76 -30.44
CA GLU A 87 4.96 -9.16 -29.57
C GLU A 87 4.34 -8.18 -28.56
N ALA A 88 3.31 -7.45 -28.97
CA ALA A 88 2.64 -6.45 -28.15
C ALA A 88 1.51 -6.99 -27.28
N THR A 89 0.94 -8.15 -27.62
CA THR A 89 -0.13 -8.81 -26.87
C THR A 89 0.38 -9.80 -25.84
N GLY A 90 1.66 -10.18 -25.91
CA GLY A 90 2.32 -10.97 -24.89
C GLY A 90 2.20 -10.36 -23.48
N PRO A 91 2.32 -11.19 -22.43
CA PRO A 91 2.24 -10.70 -21.06
C PRO A 91 3.26 -9.59 -20.82
N PHE A 92 2.83 -8.52 -20.17
CA PHE A 92 3.69 -7.39 -19.86
C PHE A 92 4.92 -7.86 -19.09
N ARG A 93 6.11 -7.64 -19.66
CA ARG A 93 7.38 -8.06 -19.07
C ARG A 93 7.80 -7.09 -17.98
N PHE A 94 7.08 -7.10 -16.85
CA PHE A 94 7.30 -6.17 -15.74
C PHE A 94 8.77 -6.14 -15.29
N LEU A 95 9.43 -7.31 -15.20
CA LEU A 95 10.83 -7.42 -14.80
C LEU A 95 11.83 -6.95 -15.87
N SER A 96 11.39 -6.72 -17.11
CA SER A 96 12.22 -6.10 -18.16
C SER A 96 12.22 -4.57 -18.11
N LEU A 97 11.36 -3.95 -17.29
CA LEU A 97 11.43 -2.52 -17.01
C LEU A 97 12.73 -2.17 -16.29
N PRO A 98 13.31 -0.97 -16.47
CA PRO A 98 14.37 -0.47 -15.61
C PRO A 98 13.94 -0.41 -14.13
N PRO A 99 14.85 -0.64 -13.17
CA PRO A 99 14.55 -0.61 -11.74
C PRO A 99 13.84 0.67 -11.28
N GLU A 100 14.15 1.82 -11.87
CA GLU A 100 13.57 3.12 -11.53
C GLU A 100 12.06 3.16 -11.83
N LEU A 101 11.65 2.57 -12.96
CA LEU A 101 10.24 2.47 -13.31
C LEU A 101 9.52 1.45 -12.42
N ARG A 102 10.18 0.32 -12.09
CA ARG A 102 9.61 -0.66 -11.15
C ARG A 102 9.38 -0.05 -9.78
N ASN A 103 10.34 0.72 -9.26
CA ASN A 103 10.22 1.43 -7.98
C ASN A 103 9.03 2.40 -7.97
N ARG A 104 8.87 3.21 -9.03
CA ARG A 104 7.70 4.09 -9.15
C ARG A 104 6.38 3.32 -9.16
N ILE A 105 6.34 2.14 -9.78
CA ILE A 105 5.16 1.29 -9.75
C ILE A 105 4.93 0.71 -8.35
N TYR A 106 5.99 0.31 -7.64
CA TYR A 106 5.88 -0.13 -6.25
C TYR A 106 5.32 0.99 -5.36
N ASP A 107 5.78 2.24 -5.52
CA ASP A 107 5.28 3.40 -4.78
C ASP A 107 3.78 3.65 -4.99
N LEU A 108 3.26 3.33 -6.19
CA LEU A 108 1.84 3.46 -6.52
C LEU A 108 0.98 2.28 -6.05
N LEU A 109 1.55 1.07 -6.04
CA LEU A 109 0.81 -0.15 -5.70
C LEU A 109 0.83 -0.49 -4.22
N LEU A 110 1.89 -0.10 -3.50
CA LEU A 110 2.03 -0.39 -2.09
C LEU A 110 1.23 0.65 -1.28
N PRO A 111 0.36 0.21 -0.36
CA PRO A 111 -0.38 1.14 0.47
C PRO A 111 0.59 1.91 1.37
N GLN A 112 0.43 3.23 1.44
CA GLN A 112 1.15 4.08 2.40
C GLN A 112 0.62 3.89 3.82
N ASN A 113 -0.67 3.54 3.95
CA ASN A 113 -1.32 3.28 5.23
C ASN A 113 -1.76 1.83 5.30
N THR A 114 -1.23 1.07 6.26
CA THR A 114 -1.75 -0.27 6.49
C THR A 114 -3.16 -0.16 7.09
N PRO A 115 -4.16 -0.92 6.58
CA PRO A 115 -5.51 -0.84 7.13
C PRO A 115 -5.52 -1.29 8.60
N ARG A 116 -6.08 -0.43 9.47
CA ARG A 116 -6.25 -0.70 10.90
C ARG A 116 -6.99 -2.04 11.10
N GLY A 117 -6.47 -2.88 12.01
CA GLY A 117 -7.20 -4.06 12.50
C GLY A 117 -7.18 -5.32 11.62
N THR A 118 -6.45 -5.36 10.50
CA THR A 118 -6.24 -6.61 9.76
C THR A 118 -4.81 -7.09 9.92
N ARG A 119 -4.63 -8.42 10.11
CA ARG A 119 -3.30 -9.07 10.03
C ARG A 119 -2.55 -8.46 8.86
N HIS A 120 -1.31 -8.00 9.05
CA HIS A 120 -0.51 -7.35 8.01
C HIS A 120 -0.53 -8.19 6.73
N LYS A 121 -1.46 -7.86 5.82
CA LYS A 121 -1.64 -8.62 4.58
C LYS A 121 -0.54 -8.14 3.67
N ARG A 122 0.49 -8.97 3.52
CA ARG A 122 1.56 -8.75 2.55
C ARG A 122 0.92 -8.38 1.21
N SER A 123 1.34 -7.24 0.63
CA SER A 123 0.81 -6.81 -0.67
C SER A 123 0.96 -7.93 -1.69
N SER A 124 -0.03 -8.08 -2.59
CA SER A 124 -0.04 -9.15 -3.60
C SER A 124 1.26 -9.17 -4.43
N ILE A 125 1.85 -8.01 -4.69
CA ILE A 125 3.11 -7.90 -5.44
C ILE A 125 4.30 -8.56 -4.72
N THR A 126 4.35 -8.49 -3.40
CA THR A 126 5.38 -9.15 -2.57
C THR A 126 5.23 -10.67 -2.54
N GLN A 127 4.08 -11.18 -3.00
CA GLN A 127 3.77 -12.61 -3.04
C GLN A 127 3.98 -13.23 -4.43
N ALA A 128 4.03 -12.40 -5.49
CA ALA A 128 4.05 -12.86 -6.86
C ALA A 128 5.37 -13.55 -7.28
N SER A 129 6.52 -13.01 -6.89
CA SER A 129 7.82 -13.64 -7.16
C SER A 129 8.88 -13.27 -6.11
N ARG A 130 9.98 -14.03 -6.04
CA ARG A 130 11.09 -13.75 -5.13
C ARG A 130 11.77 -12.41 -5.45
N GLN A 131 12.01 -12.14 -6.73
CA GLN A 131 12.62 -10.86 -7.16
C GLN A 131 11.72 -9.68 -6.81
N LEU A 132 10.41 -9.76 -7.12
CA LEU A 132 9.46 -8.71 -6.78
C LEU A 132 9.41 -8.47 -5.28
N ARG A 133 9.48 -9.54 -4.48
CA ARG A 133 9.56 -9.43 -3.02
C ARG A 133 10.81 -8.71 -2.57
N GLU A 134 11.98 -9.09 -3.07
CA GLU A 134 13.26 -8.48 -2.69
C GLU A 134 13.30 -6.97 -3.02
N GLU A 135 12.70 -6.58 -4.15
CA GLU A 135 12.64 -5.17 -4.59
C GLU A 135 11.56 -4.35 -3.87
N SER A 136 10.35 -4.88 -3.70
CA SER A 136 9.20 -4.13 -3.18
C SER A 136 9.11 -4.09 -1.67
N LEU A 137 9.63 -5.11 -0.97
CA LEU A 137 9.55 -5.19 0.49
C LEU A 137 10.27 -4.03 1.20
N PRO A 138 11.49 -3.57 0.79
CA PRO A 138 12.09 -2.39 1.38
C PRO A 138 11.22 -1.14 1.26
N ILE A 139 10.62 -0.91 0.10
CA ILE A 139 9.76 0.24 -0.18
C ILE A 139 8.50 0.17 0.69
N PHE A 140 7.90 -1.02 0.79
CA PHE A 140 6.71 -1.26 1.62
C PHE A 140 6.97 -0.87 3.07
N PHE A 141 8.02 -1.42 3.70
CA PHE A 141 8.30 -1.14 5.12
C PHE A 141 8.74 0.32 5.37
N ALA A 142 9.38 0.96 4.38
CA ALA A 142 9.80 2.36 4.49
C ALA A 142 8.63 3.36 4.35
N ALA A 143 7.63 3.04 3.54
CA ALA A 143 6.50 3.91 3.24
C ALA A 143 5.24 3.60 4.07
N SER A 144 5.16 2.42 4.70
CA SER A 144 4.00 2.01 5.50
C SER A 144 4.07 2.51 6.94
N THR A 145 2.95 3.04 7.42
CA THR A 145 2.69 3.20 8.85
C THR A 145 2.12 1.90 9.42
N PHE A 146 2.76 1.37 10.48
CA PHE A 146 2.34 0.16 11.17
C PHE A 146 1.54 0.49 12.43
N PHE A 147 0.55 -0.33 12.77
CA PHE A 147 -0.30 -0.09 13.93
C PHE A 147 -0.01 -1.10 15.03
N ILE A 148 0.21 -0.62 16.24
CA ILE A 148 0.32 -1.44 17.45
C ILE A 148 -0.71 -0.93 18.43
N ARG A 149 -1.56 -1.83 18.94
CA ARG A 149 -2.62 -1.46 19.87
C ARG A 149 -2.25 -1.83 21.29
N PHE A 150 -2.26 -0.85 22.17
CA PHE A 150 -2.01 -1.01 23.60
C PHE A 150 -3.34 -0.87 24.36
N ASP A 151 -3.76 -1.98 24.95
CA ASP A 151 -4.86 -1.99 25.93
C ASP A 151 -4.27 -1.65 27.29
N THR A 152 -4.27 -0.36 27.61
CA THR A 152 -3.63 0.16 28.84
C THR A 152 -4.45 -0.11 30.10
N GLN A 153 -5.68 -0.61 29.98
CA GLN A 153 -6.62 -0.69 31.09
C GLN A 153 -6.64 -2.05 31.75
N HIS A 154 -6.62 -3.09 30.93
CA HIS A 154 -6.82 -4.46 31.39
C HIS A 154 -5.52 -5.26 31.41
N ARG A 155 -4.46 -4.74 30.81
CA ARG A 155 -3.21 -5.48 30.65
C ARG A 155 -2.12 -4.96 31.56
N ASP A 156 -1.34 -5.90 32.06
CA ASP A 156 -0.05 -5.58 32.66
C ASP A 156 0.87 -4.96 31.59
N VAL A 157 1.72 -4.02 32.00
CA VAL A 157 2.78 -3.44 31.19
C VAL A 157 3.62 -4.50 30.49
N GLN A 158 3.87 -5.60 31.20
CA GLN A 158 4.67 -6.70 30.66
C GLN A 158 3.98 -7.37 29.46
N GLU A 159 2.65 -7.39 29.40
CA GLU A 159 1.91 -7.90 28.24
C GLU A 159 2.06 -6.97 27.03
N CYS A 160 1.99 -5.65 27.22
CA CYS A 160 2.23 -4.68 26.15
C CYS A 160 3.66 -4.80 25.57
N VAL A 161 4.65 -5.00 26.44
CA VAL A 161 6.04 -5.27 26.02
C VAL A 161 6.13 -6.57 25.24
N ALA A 162 5.47 -7.64 25.72
CA ALA A 162 5.45 -8.93 25.04
C ALA A 162 4.80 -8.82 23.66
N ASP A 163 3.72 -8.07 23.52
CA ASP A 163 3.05 -7.82 22.25
C ASP A 163 3.93 -7.02 21.27
N ALA A 164 4.62 -5.98 21.75
CA ALA A 164 5.57 -5.23 20.93
C ALA A 164 6.74 -6.10 20.45
N ARG A 165 7.27 -6.98 21.31
CA ARG A 165 8.33 -7.95 20.94
C ARG A 165 7.82 -8.96 19.92
N LYS A 166 6.65 -9.54 20.14
CA LYS A 166 6.02 -10.50 19.23
C LYS A 166 5.74 -9.86 17.86
N TRP A 167 5.28 -8.61 17.85
CA TRP A 167 5.11 -7.83 16.62
C TRP A 167 6.43 -7.70 15.85
N ALA A 168 7.51 -7.34 16.53
CA ALA A 168 8.83 -7.23 15.92
C ALA A 168 9.37 -8.58 15.39
N GLU A 169 9.16 -9.67 16.14
CA GLU A 169 9.52 -11.03 15.73
C GLU A 169 8.78 -11.46 14.45
N LEU A 170 7.47 -11.16 14.36
CA LEU A 170 6.66 -11.49 13.18
C LEU A 170 7.10 -10.74 11.92
N ILE A 171 7.59 -9.51 12.09
CA ILE A 171 8.11 -8.68 10.99
C ILE A 171 9.49 -9.17 10.52
N GLY A 172 10.31 -9.63 11.48
CA GLY A 172 11.66 -10.09 11.25
C GLY A 172 12.67 -8.92 11.20
N VAL A 173 13.89 -9.19 11.65
CA VAL A 173 14.93 -8.17 11.89
C VAL A 173 15.25 -7.32 10.65
N GLN A 174 15.35 -7.94 9.47
CA GLN A 174 15.69 -7.23 8.23
C GLN A 174 14.59 -6.24 7.80
N SER A 175 13.33 -6.59 8.01
CA SER A 175 12.19 -5.73 7.70
C SER A 175 12.04 -4.63 8.75
N LEU A 176 12.28 -4.97 10.01
CA LEU A 176 12.17 -4.06 11.14
C LEU A 176 13.09 -2.84 10.97
N GLN A 177 14.33 -3.04 10.53
CA GLN A 177 15.28 -1.94 10.25
C GLN A 177 14.78 -0.91 9.23
N ARG A 178 13.79 -1.27 8.41
CA ARG A 178 13.25 -0.42 7.35
C ARG A 178 11.99 0.32 7.76
N ILE A 179 11.40 -0.02 8.90
CA ILE A 179 10.22 0.67 9.43
C ILE A 179 10.61 2.07 9.85
N SER A 180 9.89 3.05 9.33
CA SER A 180 10.08 4.47 9.62
C SER A 180 8.98 5.05 10.51
N CYS A 181 7.81 4.39 10.59
CA CYS A 181 6.65 4.95 11.30
C CYS A 181 5.77 3.85 11.93
N VAL A 182 5.40 4.06 13.18
CA VAL A 182 4.46 3.23 13.93
C VAL A 182 3.43 4.13 14.61
N GLU A 183 2.16 3.88 14.35
CA GLU A 183 1.04 4.42 15.12
C GLU A 183 0.72 3.49 16.30
N LEU A 184 0.81 4.03 17.50
CA LEU A 184 0.31 3.41 18.72
C LEU A 184 -1.14 3.80 18.93
N GLU A 185 -2.02 2.81 18.84
CA GLU A 185 -3.44 2.95 19.17
C GLU A 185 -3.62 2.68 20.67
N LEU A 186 -4.01 3.71 21.41
CA LEU A 186 -4.25 3.64 22.83
C LEU A 186 -5.74 3.56 23.10
N ASP A 187 -6.15 2.45 23.69
CA ASP A 187 -7.51 2.27 24.15
C ASP A 187 -7.68 2.98 25.49
N MET A 188 -8.51 4.01 25.48
CA MET A 188 -8.83 4.79 26.66
C MET A 188 -10.32 4.67 26.94
N TRP A 189 -10.64 4.41 28.19
CA TRP A 189 -12.00 4.43 28.67
C TRP A 189 -12.21 5.71 29.44
N ASN A 190 -13.33 6.36 29.15
CA ASN A 190 -13.74 7.53 29.88
C ASN A 190 -14.60 7.08 31.08
N PRO A 191 -14.06 7.05 32.32
CA PRO A 191 -14.86 6.72 33.48
C PRO A 191 -15.98 7.74 33.72
N ALA A 192 -15.90 8.97 33.20
CA ALA A 192 -17.02 9.91 33.35
C ALA A 192 -18.25 9.52 32.49
N ALA A 193 -18.11 8.58 31.55
CA ALA A 193 -19.21 8.10 30.71
C ALA A 193 -20.07 6.99 31.36
N TYR A 194 -19.89 6.68 32.65
CA TYR A 194 -20.67 5.61 33.33
C TYR A 194 -22.19 5.79 33.34
N LEU A 195 -22.71 6.97 33.00
CA LEU A 195 -24.15 7.22 33.03
C LEU A 195 -24.86 6.84 31.73
N GLU A 196 -24.15 6.78 30.59
CA GLU A 196 -24.70 6.41 29.28
C GLU A 196 -23.59 5.74 28.47
N ASP A 197 -23.74 4.44 28.18
CA ASP A 197 -22.84 3.55 27.42
C ASP A 197 -21.35 3.94 27.33
N PRO A 198 -20.42 3.15 27.90
CA PRO A 198 -19.00 3.46 27.89
C PRO A 198 -18.46 3.76 26.48
N VAL A 199 -18.19 5.04 26.20
CA VAL A 199 -17.59 5.45 24.93
C VAL A 199 -16.09 5.14 24.98
N LYS A 200 -15.69 4.18 24.15
CA LYS A 200 -14.28 3.87 23.94
C LYS A 200 -13.64 5.00 23.13
N LEU A 201 -12.72 5.73 23.75
CA LEU A 201 -11.89 6.72 23.07
C LEU A 201 -10.63 6.04 22.57
N VAL A 202 -10.40 6.14 21.27
CA VAL A 202 -9.20 5.65 20.62
C VAL A 202 -8.37 6.85 20.22
N GLU A 203 -7.21 6.99 20.84
CA GLU A 203 -6.23 8.03 20.51
C GLU A 203 -5.00 7.39 19.87
N CYS A 204 -4.39 8.07 18.89
CA CYS A 204 -3.22 7.57 18.19
C CYS A 204 -2.00 8.44 18.53
N ILE A 205 -0.89 7.82 18.92
CA ILE A 205 0.43 8.45 18.93
C ILE A 205 1.19 7.94 17.72
N GLU A 206 1.73 8.83 16.91
CA GLU A 206 2.65 8.44 15.85
C GLU A 206 4.09 8.54 16.36
N ILE A 207 4.83 7.43 16.32
CA ILE A 207 6.28 7.43 16.56
C ILE A 207 6.96 7.19 15.22
N SER A 208 7.79 8.14 14.82
CA SER A 208 8.54 8.04 13.57
C SER A 208 10.04 8.06 13.81
N PHE A 209 10.78 7.55 12.85
CA PHE A 209 12.24 7.54 12.82
C PHE A 209 12.73 8.08 11.48
N SER A 210 13.65 9.04 11.55
CA SER A 210 14.44 9.51 10.43
C SER A 210 15.93 9.42 10.74
N ARG A 211 16.74 9.08 9.75
CA ARG A 211 18.21 9.10 9.91
C ARG A 211 18.75 10.49 10.24
N THR A 212 18.09 11.54 9.76
CA THR A 212 18.56 12.92 9.96
C THR A 212 18.09 13.53 11.27
N ARG A 213 16.86 13.19 11.71
CA ARG A 213 16.23 13.78 12.90
C ARG A 213 16.27 12.88 14.14
N GLY A 214 16.42 11.57 13.95
CA GLY A 214 16.27 10.57 15.00
C GLY A 214 14.82 10.16 15.21
N LEU A 215 14.47 9.82 16.45
CA LEU A 215 13.09 9.54 16.85
C LEU A 215 12.29 10.84 16.97
N ASP A 216 11.06 10.82 16.50
CA ASP A 216 10.11 11.93 16.58
C ASP A 216 8.73 11.39 16.98
N VAL A 217 7.90 12.23 17.58
CA VAL A 217 6.57 11.86 18.06
C VAL A 217 5.51 12.90 17.74
N ARG A 218 4.39 12.41 17.25
CA ARG A 218 3.17 13.19 17.12
C ARG A 218 2.14 12.70 18.12
N CYS A 219 1.91 13.49 19.15
CA CYS A 219 0.87 13.24 20.14
C CYS A 219 -0.48 13.82 19.70
N PRO A 220 -1.61 13.22 20.12
CA PRO A 220 -2.93 13.78 19.87
C PRO A 220 -3.14 15.08 20.65
N GLU A 221 -3.94 15.99 20.11
CA GLU A 221 -4.21 17.31 20.72
C GLU A 221 -4.85 17.23 22.11
N ARG A 222 -5.50 16.10 22.41
CA ARG A 222 -6.15 15.85 23.70
C ARG A 222 -5.19 15.44 24.80
N LEU A 223 -3.97 15.02 24.45
CA LEU A 223 -2.96 14.66 25.44
C LEU A 223 -2.52 15.92 26.20
N CYS A 224 -2.54 15.87 27.54
CA CYS A 224 -2.10 16.99 28.38
C CYS A 224 -0.61 17.27 28.17
N GLN A 225 -0.19 18.52 28.44
CA GLN A 225 1.19 18.94 28.18
C GLN A 225 2.21 18.12 28.96
N ALA A 226 1.94 17.81 30.24
CA ALA A 226 2.82 16.99 31.06
C ALA A 226 3.09 15.59 30.46
N SER A 227 2.07 14.95 29.89
CA SER A 227 2.23 13.67 29.21
C SER A 227 3.00 13.79 27.89
N ARG A 228 2.81 14.88 27.14
CA ARG A 228 3.62 15.16 25.94
C ARG A 228 5.10 15.33 26.30
N ASP A 229 5.38 16.15 27.31
CA ASP A 229 6.74 16.40 27.80
C ASP A 229 7.40 15.10 28.29
N ALA A 230 6.64 14.22 28.96
CA ALA A 230 7.14 12.92 29.41
C ALA A 230 7.49 11.99 28.24
N VAL A 231 6.65 11.93 27.20
CA VAL A 231 6.92 11.14 25.99
C VAL A 231 8.11 11.70 25.21
N GLU A 232 8.22 13.01 25.07
CA GLU A 232 9.36 13.65 24.41
C GLU A 232 10.67 13.41 25.18
N LEU A 233 10.65 13.57 26.51
CA LEU A 233 11.80 13.27 27.36
C LEU A 233 12.22 11.79 27.25
N HIS A 234 11.24 10.88 27.20
CA HIS A 234 11.49 9.45 26.98
C HIS A 234 12.18 9.20 25.63
N LEU A 235 11.65 9.73 24.55
CA LEU A 235 12.23 9.54 23.22
C LEU A 235 13.62 10.15 23.09
N ASN A 236 13.90 11.27 23.73
CA ASN A 236 15.25 11.84 23.78
C ASN A 236 16.26 10.91 24.47
N ARG A 237 15.86 10.27 25.58
CA ARG A 237 16.69 9.27 26.29
C ARG A 237 16.92 8.01 25.44
N VAL A 238 15.86 7.52 24.78
CA VAL A 238 15.96 6.38 23.87
C VAL A 238 16.81 6.74 22.65
N ASP A 239 16.70 7.94 22.10
CA ASP A 239 17.47 8.43 20.96
C ASP A 239 18.98 8.48 21.27
N ALA A 240 19.34 8.91 22.47
CA ALA A 240 20.72 8.84 22.95
C ALA A 240 21.22 7.38 23.05
N SER A 241 20.38 6.49 23.60
CA SER A 241 20.74 5.09 23.83
C SER A 241 20.88 4.30 22.52
N ARG A 242 19.96 4.50 21.56
CA ARG A 242 20.04 3.85 20.24
C ARG A 242 21.30 4.25 19.48
N LYS A 243 21.81 5.48 19.65
CA LYS A 243 23.03 5.96 18.97
C LYS A 243 24.25 5.17 19.45
N VAL A 244 24.32 4.90 20.75
CA VAL A 244 25.35 4.04 21.34
C VAL A 244 25.26 2.61 20.82
N LEU A 245 24.03 2.09 20.66
CA LEU A 245 23.78 0.72 20.20
C LEU A 245 23.78 0.56 18.67
N GLY A 246 23.89 1.63 17.90
CA GLY A 246 23.78 1.61 16.43
C GLY A 246 22.42 1.13 15.92
N LEU A 247 21.34 1.35 16.67
CA LEU A 247 20.00 0.95 16.25
C LEU A 247 19.37 2.00 15.31
N GLU A 248 18.80 1.53 14.21
CA GLU A 248 18.10 2.34 13.20
C GLU A 248 16.66 1.83 12.97
N GLY A 249 15.82 2.71 12.41
CA GLY A 249 14.48 2.37 11.92
C GLY A 249 13.59 1.77 13.00
N GLY A 250 12.92 0.67 12.68
CA GLY A 250 12.02 -0.02 13.61
C GLY A 250 12.74 -0.62 14.82
N GLY A 251 14.06 -0.81 14.79
CA GLY A 251 14.82 -1.20 15.98
C GLY A 251 14.83 -0.09 17.04
N ALA A 252 14.98 1.16 16.61
CA ALA A 252 14.87 2.33 17.49
C ALA A 252 13.45 2.52 18.00
N ILE A 253 12.45 2.35 17.13
CA ILE A 253 11.03 2.44 17.53
C ILE A 253 10.71 1.33 18.53
N LEU A 254 11.10 0.08 18.29
CA LEU A 254 10.89 -1.01 19.22
C LEU A 254 11.53 -0.73 20.58
N MET A 255 12.76 -0.18 20.59
CA MET A 255 13.42 0.24 21.83
C MET A 255 12.58 1.29 22.58
N ALA A 256 11.99 2.26 21.87
CA ALA A 256 11.11 3.25 22.47
C ALA A 256 9.85 2.64 23.08
N LEU A 257 9.28 1.60 22.45
CA LEU A 257 8.08 0.92 22.93
C LEU A 257 8.33 0.07 24.19
N ILE A 258 9.49 -0.57 24.29
CA ILE A 258 9.78 -1.54 25.37
C ILE A 258 10.54 -0.93 26.56
N THR A 259 11.13 0.26 26.38
CA THR A 259 11.83 0.97 27.46
C THR A 259 10.84 1.89 28.18
N ASP A 260 10.87 1.95 29.50
CA ASP A 260 10.03 2.82 30.34
C ASP A 260 8.54 2.83 29.95
N VAL A 261 7.92 1.65 29.88
CA VAL A 261 6.54 1.47 29.36
C VAL A 261 5.50 2.26 30.17
N ASP A 262 5.84 2.64 31.40
CA ASP A 262 5.01 3.52 32.22
C ASP A 262 4.77 4.90 31.59
N VAL A 263 5.60 5.35 30.65
CA VAL A 263 5.35 6.59 29.88
C VAL A 263 4.08 6.48 29.03
N TRP A 264 3.65 5.26 28.71
CA TRP A 264 2.42 4.96 27.98
C TRP A 264 1.22 4.74 28.93
N LYS A 265 1.43 4.68 30.25
CA LYS A 265 0.36 4.64 31.25
C LYS A 265 -0.19 6.03 31.50
N TRP A 266 -1.21 6.41 30.75
CA TRP A 266 -1.86 7.69 30.94
C TRP A 266 -2.94 7.58 32.01
N LYS A 267 -2.50 7.59 33.28
CA LYS A 267 -3.40 7.49 34.43
C LYS A 267 -4.34 8.68 34.55
N GLU A 268 -3.98 9.81 33.97
CA GLU A 268 -4.73 11.06 34.09
C GLU A 268 -4.65 11.84 32.77
N LEU A 269 -5.36 11.38 31.74
CA LEU A 269 -5.96 12.35 30.84
C LEU A 269 -7.02 13.07 31.66
N GLN A 270 -6.58 14.11 32.38
CA GLN A 270 -7.50 15.03 33.00
C GLN A 270 -8.31 15.65 31.85
N LEU A 271 -9.51 15.14 31.65
CA LEU A 271 -10.54 15.74 30.82
C LEU A 271 -11.01 17.04 31.49
N GLU A 272 -10.09 17.97 31.78
CA GLU A 272 -10.42 19.31 32.27
C GLU A 272 -11.35 20.01 31.29
N THR A 273 -11.28 19.64 30.00
CA THR A 273 -12.13 20.15 28.93
C THR A 273 -13.58 19.68 28.98
N TYR A 274 -13.90 18.55 29.63
CA TYR A 274 -15.29 18.07 29.74
C TYR A 274 -16.06 18.66 30.94
N ARG A 275 -15.39 19.33 31.88
CA ARG A 275 -16.07 20.04 32.99
C ARG A 275 -16.59 21.44 32.62
N LYS A 276 -16.28 21.96 31.42
CA LYS A 276 -16.64 23.32 30.98
C LYS A 276 -17.75 23.37 29.91
N ARG A 277 -18.45 22.26 29.66
CA ARG A 277 -19.72 22.24 28.90
C ARG A 277 -20.82 21.70 29.78
#